data_AF-A0A6A6CHK5-F1
#
_entry.id   AF-A0A6A6CHK5-F1
#
_cell.length_a   1.000
_cell.length_b   1.000
_cell.length_c   1.000
_cell.angle_alpha   90.00
_cell.angle_beta   90.00
_cell.angle_gamma   90.00
#
_symmetry.space_group_name_H-M   'P 1'
#
loop_
_entity.id
_entity.type
_entity.pdbx_description
1 polymer ?
#
loop_
_entity_poly.entity_id
_entity_poly.type
_entity_poly.pdbx_seq_one_letter_code
_entity_poly.pdbx_strand_id
1 'polypeptide(L)'
;MEEEEDRPSSAQQQLNLWIHGHITTPTFTFFTTSPPFSLKDLHVALTRSVKEIALRLDPSLECMFVAARDPQHSVLLDESEFYEGRVLNVDELIHMEGGIESLSRERVVQLLDMCRDEIEWERHEIHRLETHCDIAERQKLLKIRDTFQYRPCPRRERTVVPGIGVITADQMRDSVRGESMDDSFEDSFEDGEIEDEEMLEAEKGDEGDAEDEKVVKVEGEGEDEKVAKVEDEVDEPWVKMEIEDDT
;
A
#
# COMPACT_ATOMS: atom_id res chain seq x y z
N MET A 1 11.32 -19.14 -34.63
CA MET A 1 12.19 -18.06 -34.11
C MET A 1 11.37 -16.80 -34.25
N GLU A 2 10.73 -16.40 -33.15
CA GLU A 2 10.30 -15.04 -32.79
C GLU A 2 9.42 -15.18 -31.54
N GLU A 3 10.07 -15.37 -30.40
CA GLU A 3 9.52 -14.99 -29.09
C GLU A 3 9.66 -13.47 -29.00
N GLU A 4 8.63 -12.73 -29.43
CA GLU A 4 8.60 -11.27 -29.29
C GLU A 4 7.26 -10.77 -28.69
N GLU A 5 6.57 -11.60 -27.91
CA GLU A 5 5.20 -11.28 -27.45
C GLU A 5 5.06 -10.64 -26.05
N ASP A 6 6.11 -10.57 -25.21
CA ASP A 6 5.91 -10.13 -23.82
C ASP A 6 6.42 -8.72 -23.47
N ARG A 7 6.87 -7.92 -24.45
CA ARG A 7 7.30 -6.54 -24.16
C ARG A 7 6.13 -5.57 -24.28
N PRO A 8 5.81 -4.79 -23.22
CA PRO A 8 4.77 -3.78 -23.31
C PRO A 8 5.12 -2.76 -24.39
N SER A 9 4.15 -2.40 -25.21
CA SER A 9 4.32 -1.40 -26.27
C SER A 9 4.78 -0.06 -25.67
N SER A 10 5.45 0.78 -26.45
CA SER A 10 5.86 2.12 -26.00
C SER A 10 4.68 2.95 -25.47
N ALA A 11 3.48 2.75 -26.05
CA ALA A 11 2.24 3.36 -25.58
C ALA A 11 1.83 2.87 -24.19
N GLN A 12 1.86 1.55 -23.96
CA GLN A 12 1.56 0.96 -22.64
C GLN A 12 2.57 1.37 -21.58
N GLN A 13 3.85 1.50 -21.93
CA GLN A 13 4.88 1.99 -21.02
C GLN A 13 4.61 3.44 -20.60
N GLN A 14 4.26 4.31 -21.54
CA GLN A 14 3.90 5.71 -21.24
C GLN A 14 2.65 5.79 -20.37
N LEU A 15 1.63 4.98 -20.65
CA LEU A 15 0.42 4.90 -19.80
C LEU A 15 0.78 4.46 -18.38
N ASN A 16 1.62 3.44 -18.23
CA ASN A 16 2.07 2.96 -16.92
C ASN A 16 2.84 4.04 -16.15
N LEU A 17 3.76 4.74 -16.80
CA LEU A 17 4.50 5.86 -16.19
C LEU A 17 3.57 6.99 -15.76
N TRP A 18 2.52 7.27 -16.54
CA TRP A 18 1.52 8.28 -16.19
C TRP A 18 0.63 7.85 -15.01
N ILE A 19 0.17 6.60 -14.99
CA ILE A 19 -0.62 6.03 -13.89
C ILE A 19 0.17 6.09 -12.57
N HIS A 20 1.48 5.84 -12.60
CA HIS A 20 2.34 5.91 -11.41
C HIS A 20 2.86 7.31 -11.07
N GLY A 21 2.39 8.34 -11.76
CA GLY A 21 2.77 9.72 -11.45
C GLY A 21 4.17 10.14 -11.94
N HIS A 22 4.92 9.28 -12.64
CA HIS A 22 6.19 9.66 -13.26
C HIS A 22 6.02 10.68 -14.40
N ILE A 23 4.82 10.72 -15.01
CA ILE A 23 4.44 11.76 -15.96
C ILE A 23 3.38 12.66 -15.31
N THR A 24 3.71 13.93 -15.14
CA THR A 24 2.86 14.95 -14.50
C THR A 24 2.03 15.77 -15.48
N THR A 25 2.10 15.43 -16.78
CA THR A 25 1.30 16.07 -17.84
C THR A 25 -0.18 16.01 -17.49
N PRO A 26 -0.92 17.15 -17.56
CA PRO A 26 -2.35 17.18 -17.29
C PRO A 26 -3.12 16.15 -18.12
N THR A 27 -4.12 15.50 -17.51
CA THR A 27 -4.94 14.42 -18.10
C THR A 27 -5.39 14.74 -19.52
N PHE A 28 -6.01 15.91 -19.73
CA PHE A 28 -6.48 16.33 -21.06
C PHE A 28 -5.33 16.37 -22.09
N THR A 29 -4.20 16.99 -21.74
CA THR A 29 -3.05 17.09 -22.63
C THR A 29 -2.44 15.72 -22.91
N PHE A 30 -2.31 14.88 -21.88
CA PHE A 30 -1.70 13.56 -22.02
C PHE A 30 -2.47 12.67 -23.01
N PHE A 31 -3.80 12.59 -22.88
CA PHE A 31 -4.64 11.76 -23.76
C PHE A 31 -4.93 12.37 -25.14
N THR A 32 -4.64 13.65 -25.35
CA THR A 32 -4.81 14.33 -26.65
C THR A 32 -3.48 14.49 -27.42
N THR A 33 -2.39 13.95 -26.90
CA THR A 33 -1.07 13.93 -27.56
C THR A 33 -1.13 13.21 -28.90
N SER A 34 -0.31 13.64 -29.87
CA SER A 34 -0.17 12.99 -31.17
C SER A 34 1.12 12.16 -31.24
N PRO A 35 1.07 10.85 -31.58
CA PRO A 35 -0.13 10.08 -31.90
C PRO A 35 -0.97 9.73 -30.66
N PRO A 36 -2.32 9.69 -30.78
CA PRO A 36 -3.17 9.35 -29.65
C PRO A 36 -3.06 7.87 -29.28
N PHE A 37 -3.20 7.56 -27.99
CA PHE A 37 -3.27 6.19 -27.50
C PHE A 37 -4.43 5.43 -28.16
N SER A 38 -4.20 4.19 -28.58
CA SER A 38 -5.28 3.35 -29.10
C SER A 38 -6.29 3.01 -27.99
N LEU A 39 -7.54 2.71 -28.34
CA LEU A 39 -8.53 2.34 -27.33
C LEU A 39 -8.14 1.04 -26.62
N LYS A 40 -7.56 0.09 -27.36
CA LYS A 40 -7.02 -1.16 -26.82
C LYS A 40 -5.94 -0.91 -25.75
N ASP A 41 -5.01 0.01 -26.01
CA ASP A 41 -3.97 0.35 -25.01
C ASP A 41 -4.59 0.94 -23.73
N LEU A 42 -5.64 1.75 -23.87
CA LEU A 42 -6.35 2.32 -22.73
C LEU A 42 -7.09 1.24 -21.92
N HIS A 43 -7.76 0.30 -22.59
CA HIS A 43 -8.42 -0.83 -21.92
C HIS A 43 -7.41 -1.69 -21.16
N VAL A 44 -6.29 -2.05 -21.80
CA VAL A 44 -5.21 -2.82 -21.17
C VAL A 44 -4.65 -2.07 -19.96
N ALA A 45 -4.41 -0.76 -20.08
CA ALA A 45 -3.93 0.05 -18.98
C ALA A 45 -4.93 0.07 -17.81
N LEU A 46 -6.23 0.22 -18.10
CA LEU A 46 -7.26 0.24 -17.06
C LEU A 46 -7.37 -1.11 -16.36
N THR A 47 -7.38 -2.22 -17.11
CA THR A 47 -7.37 -3.57 -16.54
C THR A 47 -6.17 -3.79 -15.62
N ARG A 48 -4.97 -3.34 -16.03
CA ARG A 48 -3.77 -3.43 -15.21
C ARG A 48 -3.87 -2.59 -13.94
N SER A 49 -4.37 -1.36 -14.02
CA SER A 49 -4.56 -0.50 -12.86
C SER A 49 -5.57 -1.07 -11.87
N VAL A 50 -6.71 -1.57 -12.35
CA VAL A 50 -7.74 -2.21 -11.50
C VAL A 50 -7.16 -3.44 -10.79
N LYS A 51 -6.41 -4.29 -11.52
CA LYS A 51 -5.74 -5.44 -10.92
C LYS A 51 -4.65 -5.05 -9.92
N GLU A 52 -3.89 -3.99 -10.18
CA GLU A 52 -2.87 -3.51 -9.24
C GLU A 52 -3.51 -3.05 -7.92
N ILE A 53 -4.63 -2.35 -7.99
CA ILE A 53 -5.37 -1.93 -6.80
C ILE A 53 -5.87 -3.16 -6.06
N ALA A 54 -6.67 -4.00 -6.71
CA ALA A 54 -7.34 -5.15 -6.08
C ALA A 54 -6.38 -6.24 -5.57
N LEU A 55 -5.32 -6.55 -6.31
CA LEU A 55 -4.48 -7.71 -6.04
C LEU A 55 -3.15 -7.36 -5.36
N ARG A 56 -2.80 -6.08 -5.30
CA ARG A 56 -1.53 -5.66 -4.73
C ARG A 56 -1.71 -4.60 -3.65
N LEU A 57 -2.34 -3.48 -3.96
CA LEU A 57 -2.37 -2.35 -3.05
C LEU A 57 -3.38 -2.53 -1.91
N ASP A 58 -4.62 -2.94 -2.20
CA ASP A 58 -5.64 -3.24 -1.18
C ASP A 58 -5.11 -4.32 -0.20
N PRO A 59 -4.60 -5.49 -0.65
CA PRO A 59 -3.99 -6.48 0.24
C PRO A 59 -2.75 -5.98 1.00
N SER A 60 -1.91 -5.14 0.38
CA SER A 60 -0.73 -4.58 1.06
C SER A 60 -1.14 -3.65 2.19
N LEU A 61 -2.19 -2.84 1.98
CA LEU A 61 -2.72 -1.93 2.98
C LEU A 61 -3.33 -2.71 4.16
N GLU A 62 -4.07 -3.79 3.88
CA GLU A 62 -4.59 -4.70 4.91
C GLU A 62 -3.47 -5.37 5.73
N CYS A 63 -2.42 -5.86 5.06
CA CYS A 63 -1.23 -6.39 5.74
C CYS A 63 -0.60 -5.35 6.66
N MET A 64 -0.56 -4.08 6.23
CA MET A 64 -0.05 -2.99 7.06
C MET A 64 -0.95 -2.69 8.26
N PHE A 65 -2.27 -2.87 8.18
CA PHE A 65 -3.15 -2.74 9.34
C PHE A 65 -2.83 -3.77 10.42
N VAL A 66 -2.61 -5.02 10.00
CA VAL A 66 -2.21 -6.11 10.90
C VAL A 66 -0.86 -5.79 11.54
N ALA A 67 0.14 -5.41 10.74
CA ALA A 67 1.46 -5.06 11.23
C ALA A 67 1.43 -3.87 12.21
N ALA A 68 0.67 -2.82 11.91
CA ALA A 68 0.57 -1.62 12.74
C ALA A 68 -0.07 -1.90 14.11
N ARG A 69 -1.02 -2.83 14.17
CA ARG A 69 -1.69 -3.23 15.42
C ARG A 69 -0.89 -4.20 16.26
N ASP A 70 0.13 -4.85 15.68
CA ASP A 70 1.00 -5.77 16.39
C ASP A 70 1.53 -5.13 17.69
N PRO A 71 1.65 -5.88 18.80
CA PRO A 71 2.25 -5.37 20.04
C PRO A 71 3.62 -4.71 19.87
N GLN A 72 4.41 -5.04 18.84
CA GLN A 72 5.66 -4.37 18.51
C GLN A 72 5.48 -2.89 18.16
N HIS A 73 4.37 -2.53 17.50
CA HIS A 73 4.09 -1.17 17.04
C HIS A 73 2.99 -0.49 17.87
N SER A 74 1.93 -1.21 18.27
CA SER A 74 0.81 -0.72 19.08
C SER A 74 0.17 0.57 18.54
N VAL A 75 -0.02 0.63 17.22
CA VAL A 75 -0.69 1.73 16.52
C VAL A 75 -2.20 1.45 16.49
N LEU A 76 -2.96 2.39 17.04
CA LEU A 76 -4.42 2.40 17.00
C LEU A 76 -4.88 3.08 15.72
N LEU A 77 -5.66 2.35 14.91
CA LEU A 77 -6.24 2.81 13.65
C LEU A 77 -7.62 2.21 13.45
N ASP A 78 -8.48 2.96 12.75
CA ASP A 78 -9.78 2.51 12.26
C ASP A 78 -9.66 2.24 10.76
N GLU A 79 -9.91 1.00 10.35
CA GLU A 79 -9.80 0.57 8.94
C GLU A 79 -10.83 1.28 8.05
N SER A 80 -12.00 1.60 8.59
CA SER A 80 -13.06 2.24 7.81
C SER A 80 -12.65 3.61 7.29
N GLU A 81 -11.76 4.31 8.02
CA GLU A 81 -11.24 5.62 7.62
C GLU A 81 -10.31 5.52 6.39
N PHE A 82 -9.70 4.35 6.14
CA PHE A 82 -8.83 4.17 4.97
C PHE A 82 -9.61 3.98 3.68
N TYR A 83 -10.88 3.56 3.76
CA TYR A 83 -11.77 3.44 2.60
C TYR A 83 -12.75 4.62 2.51
N GLU A 84 -12.77 5.51 3.51
CA GLU A 84 -13.59 6.71 3.49
C GLU A 84 -13.23 7.60 2.30
N GLY A 85 -14.26 8.05 1.58
CA GLY A 85 -14.12 8.89 0.40
C GLY A 85 -13.57 8.17 -0.84
N ARG A 86 -13.37 6.84 -0.82
CA ARG A 86 -13.05 6.07 -2.03
C ARG A 86 -14.21 6.19 -3.02
N VAL A 87 -13.91 6.59 -4.25
CA VAL A 87 -14.92 6.81 -5.29
C VAL A 87 -14.88 5.73 -6.35
N LEU A 88 -13.74 5.08 -6.55
CA LEU A 88 -13.57 4.00 -7.52
C LEU A 88 -14.22 2.71 -6.97
N ASN A 89 -15.12 2.11 -7.74
CA ASN A 89 -15.68 0.80 -7.42
C ASN A 89 -14.89 -0.29 -8.14
N VAL A 90 -13.86 -0.82 -7.47
CA VAL A 90 -12.94 -1.81 -8.04
C VAL A 90 -13.66 -3.13 -8.32
N ASP A 91 -14.52 -3.58 -7.40
CA ASP A 91 -15.27 -4.83 -7.53
C ASP A 91 -16.23 -4.80 -8.73
N GLU A 92 -16.93 -3.68 -8.93
CA GLU A 92 -17.81 -3.51 -10.09
C GLU A 92 -17.02 -3.56 -11.41
N LEU A 93 -15.80 -3.02 -11.45
CA LEU A 93 -14.95 -3.05 -12.64
C LEU A 93 -14.42 -4.45 -12.97
N ILE A 94 -14.14 -5.26 -11.93
CA ILE A 94 -13.70 -6.65 -12.10
C ILE A 94 -14.84 -7.52 -12.61
N HIS A 95 -16.04 -7.37 -12.05
CA HIS A 95 -17.18 -8.25 -12.31
C HIS A 95 -18.16 -7.69 -13.36
N MET A 96 -17.76 -6.65 -14.10
CA MET A 96 -18.61 -6.00 -15.09
C MET A 96 -18.99 -6.94 -16.24
N GLU A 97 -20.28 -6.99 -16.57
CA GLU A 97 -20.76 -7.71 -17.76
C GLU A 97 -20.16 -7.09 -19.04
N GLY A 98 -19.51 -7.93 -19.87
CA GLY A 98 -18.80 -7.48 -21.07
C GLY A 98 -17.40 -6.92 -20.81
N GLY A 99 -16.97 -6.82 -19.55
CA GLY A 99 -15.64 -6.42 -19.12
C GLY A 99 -15.27 -4.97 -19.48
N ILE A 100 -14.06 -4.59 -19.07
CA ILE A 100 -13.48 -3.26 -19.32
C ILE A 100 -13.42 -2.90 -20.82
N GLU A 101 -13.29 -3.90 -21.69
CA GLU A 101 -13.22 -3.72 -23.15
C GLU A 101 -14.51 -3.17 -23.76
N SER A 102 -15.64 -3.30 -23.06
CA SER A 102 -16.93 -2.74 -23.49
C SER A 102 -17.03 -1.22 -23.32
N LEU A 103 -16.10 -0.62 -22.55
CA LEU A 103 -16.19 0.78 -22.16
C LEU A 103 -15.78 1.73 -23.28
N SER A 104 -16.46 2.88 -23.36
CA SER A 104 -16.11 3.97 -24.27
C SER A 104 -14.78 4.62 -23.88
N ARG A 105 -14.07 5.21 -24.85
CA ARG A 105 -12.80 5.93 -24.61
C ARG A 105 -12.92 6.94 -23.49
N GLU A 106 -13.98 7.75 -23.49
CA GLU A 106 -14.22 8.80 -22.50
C GLU A 106 -14.33 8.19 -21.10
N ARG A 107 -15.06 7.08 -20.95
CA ARG A 107 -15.22 6.40 -19.66
C ARG A 107 -13.91 5.75 -19.20
N VAL A 108 -13.17 5.11 -20.10
CA VAL A 108 -11.87 4.49 -19.78
C VAL A 108 -10.87 5.54 -19.31
N VAL A 109 -10.78 6.68 -19.99
CA VAL A 109 -9.90 7.79 -19.59
C VAL A 109 -10.29 8.34 -18.22
N GLN A 110 -11.59 8.50 -17.96
CA GLN A 110 -12.07 8.93 -16.64
C GLN A 110 -11.71 7.93 -15.53
N LEU A 111 -11.89 6.63 -15.79
CA LEU A 111 -11.56 5.57 -14.83
C LEU A 111 -10.04 5.45 -14.61
N LEU A 112 -9.23 5.60 -15.65
CA LEU A 112 -7.77 5.64 -15.54
C LEU A 112 -7.29 6.81 -14.67
N ASP A 113 -7.92 7.97 -14.81
CA ASP A 113 -7.62 9.14 -13.99
C ASP A 113 -8.01 8.92 -12.52
N MET A 114 -9.09 8.19 -12.25
CA MET A 114 -9.47 7.78 -10.88
C MET A 114 -8.54 6.70 -10.33
N CYS A 115 -8.15 5.73 -11.14
CA CYS A 115 -7.17 4.71 -10.74
C CYS A 115 -5.82 5.32 -10.40
N ARG A 116 -5.37 6.31 -11.18
CA ARG A 116 -4.13 7.05 -10.90
C ARG A 116 -4.16 7.68 -9.51
N ASP A 117 -5.23 8.41 -9.20
CA ASP A 117 -5.37 9.06 -7.88
C ASP A 117 -5.42 8.03 -6.75
N GLU A 118 -6.13 6.90 -6.94
CA GLU A 118 -6.22 5.86 -5.93
C GLU A 118 -4.87 5.15 -5.72
N ILE A 119 -4.17 4.79 -6.80
CA ILE A 119 -2.83 4.18 -6.75
C ILE A 119 -1.84 5.12 -6.06
N GLU A 120 -1.88 6.42 -6.38
CA GLU A 120 -1.03 7.42 -5.74
C GLU A 120 -1.33 7.52 -4.24
N TRP A 121 -2.61 7.58 -3.88
CA TRP A 121 -3.05 7.67 -2.49
C TRP A 121 -2.65 6.42 -1.70
N GLU A 122 -2.97 5.22 -2.17
CA GLU A 122 -2.71 3.95 -1.46
C GLU A 122 -1.21 3.73 -1.29
N ARG A 123 -0.39 3.99 -2.32
CA ARG A 123 1.09 3.90 -2.20
C ARG A 123 1.63 4.87 -1.15
N HIS A 124 1.14 6.11 -1.15
CA HIS A 124 1.56 7.10 -0.18
C HIS A 124 1.10 6.74 1.24
N GLU A 125 -0.10 6.20 1.39
CA GLU A 125 -0.68 5.79 2.67
C GLU A 125 0.07 4.59 3.27
N ILE A 126 0.36 3.57 2.46
CA ILE A 126 1.19 2.42 2.86
C ILE A 126 2.54 2.91 3.38
N HIS A 127 3.25 3.72 2.60
CA HIS A 127 4.57 4.22 2.99
C HIS A 127 4.54 5.07 4.27
N ARG A 128 3.49 5.87 4.43
CA ARG A 128 3.33 6.72 5.61
C ARG A 128 3.01 5.90 6.85
N LEU A 129 2.22 4.83 6.73
CA LEU A 129 1.94 3.89 7.81
C LEU A 129 3.19 3.07 8.18
N GLU A 130 3.96 2.57 7.20
CA GLU A 130 5.26 1.92 7.42
C GLU A 130 6.20 2.81 8.24
N THR A 131 6.38 4.06 7.81
CA THR A 131 7.21 5.03 8.53
C THR A 131 6.71 5.26 9.97
N HIS A 132 5.40 5.27 10.17
CA HIS A 132 4.81 5.45 11.49
C HIS A 132 5.03 4.22 12.39
N CYS A 133 5.00 3.01 11.83
CA CYS A 133 5.36 1.77 12.51
C CYS A 133 6.84 1.80 12.93
N ASP A 134 7.75 2.16 12.03
CA ASP A 134 9.20 2.26 12.34
C ASP A 134 9.48 3.25 13.49
N ILE A 135 8.78 4.39 13.48
CA ILE A 135 8.89 5.39 14.55
C ILE A 135 8.31 4.85 15.86
N ALA A 136 7.16 4.17 15.79
CA ALA A 136 6.50 3.59 16.95
C ALA A 136 7.38 2.53 17.62
N GLU A 137 7.91 1.59 16.84
CA GLU A 137 8.85 0.57 17.31
C GLU A 137 10.05 1.22 18.03
N ARG A 138 10.68 2.21 17.39
CA ARG A 138 11.85 2.89 17.96
C ARG A 138 11.51 3.61 19.27
N GLN A 139 10.36 4.25 19.37
CA GLN A 139 9.93 4.93 20.59
C GLN A 139 9.57 3.95 21.72
N LYS A 140 9.03 2.76 21.39
CA LYS A 140 8.79 1.69 22.35
C LYS A 140 10.09 1.10 22.88
N LEU A 141 11.07 0.83 22.00
CA LEU A 141 12.40 0.36 22.40
C LEU A 141 13.08 1.34 23.36
N LEU A 142 12.91 2.64 23.14
CA LEU A 142 13.41 3.70 24.02
C LEU A 142 12.55 3.95 25.27
N LYS A 143 11.44 3.22 25.45
CA LYS A 143 10.48 3.37 26.57
C LYS A 143 9.94 4.80 26.72
N ILE A 144 9.79 5.52 25.61
CA ILE A 144 9.28 6.90 25.58
C ILE A 144 7.75 6.89 25.55
N ARG A 145 7.18 6.00 24.73
CA ARG A 145 5.75 5.91 24.47
C ARG A 145 5.38 4.50 24.02
N ASP A 146 4.26 3.99 24.54
CA ASP A 146 3.86 2.59 24.32
C ASP A 146 2.70 2.40 23.34
N THR A 147 1.96 3.47 23.02
CA THR A 147 0.77 3.43 22.15
C THR A 147 0.69 4.64 21.23
N PHE A 148 0.27 4.42 20.00
CA PHE A 148 0.26 5.43 18.94
C PHE A 148 -1.13 5.51 18.33
N GLN A 149 -1.51 6.66 17.79
CA GLN A 149 -2.75 6.81 17.05
C GLN A 149 -2.41 7.27 15.63
N TYR A 150 -3.05 6.66 14.65
CA TYR A 150 -2.87 6.98 13.25
C TYR A 150 -4.20 7.38 12.61
N ARG A 151 -4.12 8.32 11.65
CA ARG A 151 -5.25 8.79 10.85
C ARG A 151 -4.80 8.87 9.38
N PRO A 152 -5.57 8.28 8.46
CA PRO A 152 -5.21 8.31 7.04
C PRO A 152 -5.33 9.72 6.47
N CYS A 153 -4.64 9.96 5.34
CA CYS A 153 -4.73 11.24 4.66
C CYS A 153 -6.08 11.33 3.95
N PRO A 154 -6.79 12.48 4.00
CA PRO A 154 -8.04 12.60 3.25
C PRO A 154 -7.78 12.41 1.75
N ARG A 155 -8.68 11.69 1.08
CA ARG A 155 -8.67 11.59 -0.38
C ARG A 155 -8.97 12.93 -1.03
N ARG A 156 -8.54 13.08 -2.28
CA ARG A 156 -8.84 14.27 -3.08
C ARG A 156 -10.33 14.29 -3.41
N GLU A 157 -11.00 15.39 -3.07
CA GLU A 157 -12.39 15.59 -3.48
C GLU A 157 -12.51 15.62 -5.00
N ARG A 158 -13.42 14.79 -5.55
CA ARG A 158 -13.69 14.70 -6.99
C ARG A 158 -15.18 14.88 -7.27
N THR A 159 -15.49 15.73 -8.25
CA THR A 159 -16.82 15.71 -8.88
C THR A 159 -16.83 14.61 -9.92
N VAL A 160 -17.44 13.47 -9.57
CA VAL A 160 -17.54 12.32 -10.46
C VAL A 160 -18.87 12.28 -11.20
N VAL A 161 -18.82 11.83 -12.45
CA VAL A 161 -20.02 11.52 -13.23
C VAL A 161 -20.46 10.11 -12.83
N PRO A 162 -21.69 9.93 -12.31
CA PRO A 162 -22.22 8.62 -11.95
C PRO A 162 -22.18 7.65 -13.14
N GLY A 163 -21.89 6.38 -12.87
CA GLY A 163 -21.85 5.32 -13.87
C GLY A 163 -20.96 4.16 -13.43
N ILE A 164 -20.77 3.20 -14.33
CA ILE A 164 -20.06 1.94 -14.07
C ILE A 164 -18.65 2.17 -13.53
N GLY A 165 -18.33 1.63 -12.35
CA GLY A 165 -17.02 1.74 -11.70
C GLY A 165 -16.88 2.97 -10.81
N VAL A 166 -17.98 3.65 -10.48
CA VAL A 166 -18.01 4.79 -9.56
C VAL A 166 -19.01 4.50 -8.45
N ILE A 167 -18.52 4.51 -7.20
CA ILE A 167 -19.34 4.37 -6.00
C ILE A 167 -20.30 5.56 -5.93
N THR A 168 -21.59 5.26 -5.97
CA THR A 168 -22.64 6.26 -5.84
C THR A 168 -22.83 6.68 -4.37
N ALA A 169 -23.40 7.86 -4.14
CA ALA A 169 -23.67 8.36 -2.78
C ALA A 169 -24.56 7.41 -1.95
N ASP A 170 -25.40 6.61 -2.62
CA ASP A 170 -26.23 5.60 -1.97
C ASP A 170 -25.39 4.38 -1.54
N GLN A 171 -24.46 3.91 -2.38
CA GLN A 171 -23.53 2.82 -2.04
C GLN A 171 -22.54 3.20 -0.93
N MET A 172 -22.10 4.45 -0.85
CA MET A 172 -21.24 4.92 0.25
C MET A 172 -21.90 4.79 1.63
N ARG A 173 -23.24 4.76 1.71
CA ARG A 173 -23.95 4.56 2.98
C ARG A 173 -24.03 3.09 3.39
N ASP A 174 -24.00 2.18 2.43
CA ASP A 174 -24.12 0.75 2.66
C ASP A 174 -22.75 0.08 2.90
N SER A 175 -21.66 0.56 2.29
CA SER A 175 -20.30 0.04 2.50
C SER A 175 -19.73 0.25 3.92
N VAL A 176 -20.32 1.12 4.75
CA VAL A 176 -19.96 1.27 6.18
C VAL A 176 -20.44 0.06 7.01
N ARG A 177 -21.29 -0.79 6.43
CA ARG A 177 -21.86 -1.95 7.09
C ARG A 177 -21.10 -3.20 6.64
N GLY A 178 -19.92 -3.39 7.24
CA GLY A 178 -18.96 -4.46 6.92
C GLY A 178 -19.60 -5.82 6.64
N GLU A 179 -19.59 -6.19 5.36
CA GLU A 179 -19.62 -7.57 4.92
C GLU A 179 -18.18 -7.92 4.52
N SER A 180 -17.54 -8.73 5.35
CA SER A 180 -16.29 -9.41 5.04
C SER A 180 -16.42 -10.11 3.70
N MET A 181 -15.52 -9.78 2.75
CA MET A 181 -15.40 -10.47 1.47
C MET A 181 -15.26 -11.98 1.70
N ASP A 182 -16.14 -12.72 1.03
CA ASP A 182 -16.19 -14.18 0.94
C ASP A 182 -15.05 -14.67 0.01
N ASP A 183 -14.27 -15.64 0.50
CA ASP A 183 -13.12 -16.30 -0.15
C ASP A 183 -13.54 -17.13 -1.39
N SER A 184 -14.09 -16.46 -2.42
CA SER A 184 -14.53 -17.11 -3.67
C SER A 184 -13.74 -16.65 -4.91
N PHE A 185 -12.63 -15.93 -4.72
CA PHE A 185 -11.85 -15.36 -5.82
C PHE A 185 -10.94 -16.38 -6.55
N GLU A 186 -10.85 -17.62 -6.11
CA GLU A 186 -9.78 -18.53 -6.58
C GLU A 186 -10.11 -19.39 -7.83
N ASP A 187 -11.34 -19.38 -8.36
CA ASP A 187 -11.74 -20.47 -9.29
C ASP A 187 -12.29 -20.01 -10.66
N SER A 188 -11.74 -18.97 -11.29
CA SER A 188 -12.19 -18.54 -12.63
C SER A 188 -11.12 -18.10 -13.62
N PHE A 189 -9.85 -18.46 -13.40
CA PHE A 189 -8.79 -18.27 -14.40
C PHE A 189 -8.05 -19.59 -14.66
N GLU A 190 -8.70 -20.50 -15.38
CA GLU A 190 -8.09 -21.71 -15.96
C GLU A 190 -7.40 -21.31 -17.29
N ASP A 191 -6.07 -21.22 -17.28
CA ASP A 191 -5.16 -22.22 -17.88
C ASP A 191 -3.82 -21.60 -18.34
N GLY A 192 -2.74 -22.31 -18.01
CA GLY A 192 -1.35 -21.95 -18.32
C GLY A 192 -0.33 -22.66 -17.42
N GLU A 193 -0.47 -23.99 -17.27
CA GLU A 193 0.51 -25.00 -16.81
C GLU A 193 1.56 -24.58 -15.76
N ILE A 194 1.25 -24.92 -14.49
CA ILE A 194 2.25 -25.09 -13.42
C ILE A 194 2.57 -26.58 -13.35
N GLU A 195 3.78 -26.97 -13.77
CA GLU A 195 4.33 -28.29 -13.42
C GLU A 195 4.93 -28.20 -12.00
N ASP A 196 4.18 -28.72 -11.03
CA ASP A 196 4.66 -29.06 -9.69
C ASP A 196 4.62 -30.60 -9.52
N GLU A 197 5.79 -31.21 -9.42
CA GLU A 197 6.06 -32.57 -8.92
C GLU A 197 7.45 -32.48 -8.24
N GLU A 198 7.72 -32.81 -6.98
CA GLU A 198 7.08 -33.66 -6.00
C GLU A 198 7.36 -33.11 -4.58
N MET A 199 6.36 -33.22 -3.70
CA MET A 199 6.52 -33.28 -2.25
C MET A 199 6.33 -34.76 -1.83
N LEU A 200 6.82 -35.10 -0.62
CA LEU A 200 6.66 -36.32 0.21
C LEU A 200 8.05 -36.91 0.53
N GLU A 201 8.46 -37.18 1.76
CA GLU A 201 7.70 -37.57 2.94
C GLU A 201 8.54 -37.35 4.21
N ALA A 202 7.86 -37.01 5.31
CA ALA A 202 8.40 -37.12 6.66
C ALA A 202 8.22 -38.56 7.15
N GLU A 203 9.29 -39.20 7.61
CA GLU A 203 9.18 -40.37 8.49
C GLU A 203 10.02 -40.16 9.77
N LYS A 204 9.47 -40.70 10.84
CA LYS A 204 9.65 -40.33 12.24
C LYS A 204 10.32 -41.50 12.97
N GLY A 205 11.25 -41.18 13.87
CA GLY A 205 11.57 -42.01 15.04
C GLY A 205 13.04 -42.45 15.15
N ASP A 206 13.71 -42.08 16.24
CA ASP A 206 13.99 -43.03 17.33
C ASP A 206 14.50 -42.28 18.59
N GLU A 207 14.23 -42.90 19.74
CA GLU A 207 14.32 -42.42 21.11
C GLU A 207 15.76 -42.29 21.64
N GLY A 208 15.96 -41.45 22.65
CA GLY A 208 17.26 -41.25 23.30
C GLY A 208 17.18 -40.42 24.58
N ASP A 209 16.60 -41.05 25.60
CA ASP A 209 16.51 -40.71 27.02
C ASP A 209 17.81 -40.14 27.65
N ALA A 210 17.70 -39.06 28.43
CA ALA A 210 18.48 -38.80 29.66
C ALA A 210 18.07 -37.47 30.33
N GLU A 211 17.50 -37.64 31.51
CA GLU A 211 17.31 -36.72 32.64
C GLU A 211 18.47 -35.70 32.86
N ASP A 212 18.16 -34.45 33.24
CA ASP A 212 18.37 -34.03 34.65
C ASP A 212 17.76 -32.65 34.95
N GLU A 213 17.16 -32.54 36.12
CA GLU A 213 16.65 -31.32 36.73
C GLU A 213 17.82 -30.41 37.19
N LYS A 214 17.64 -29.08 37.13
CA LYS A 214 17.86 -28.23 38.33
C LYS A 214 17.43 -26.77 38.16
N VAL A 215 16.45 -26.44 38.99
CA VAL A 215 16.16 -25.11 39.53
C VAL A 215 17.35 -24.61 40.36
N VAL A 216 17.83 -23.39 40.09
CA VAL A 216 18.58 -22.60 41.08
C VAL A 216 18.09 -21.15 41.06
N LYS A 217 17.38 -20.78 42.12
CA LYS A 217 17.21 -19.40 42.58
C LYS A 217 18.56 -18.87 43.08
N VAL A 218 18.92 -17.65 42.71
CA VAL A 218 19.85 -16.82 43.50
C VAL A 218 19.24 -15.43 43.60
N GLU A 219 18.70 -15.13 44.78
CA GLU A 219 18.56 -13.77 45.30
C GLU A 219 19.95 -13.29 45.75
N GLY A 220 20.25 -12.01 45.51
CA GLY A 220 21.46 -11.36 45.98
C GLY A 220 21.31 -9.86 45.95
N GLU A 221 20.96 -9.29 47.11
CA GLU A 221 21.10 -7.88 47.45
C GLU A 221 22.57 -7.44 47.37
N GLY A 222 22.81 -6.19 46.99
CA GLY A 222 24.13 -5.56 47.02
C GLY A 222 24.07 -4.12 46.52
N GLU A 223 23.90 -3.19 47.46
CA GLU A 223 24.14 -1.75 47.28
C GLU A 223 25.58 -1.49 46.81
N ASP A 224 25.76 -0.53 45.90
CA ASP A 224 26.78 0.52 46.07
C ASP A 224 26.58 1.68 45.08
N GLU A 225 26.27 2.82 45.67
CA GLU A 225 26.34 4.19 45.20
C GLU A 225 27.69 4.53 44.55
N LYS A 226 27.73 5.22 43.38
CA LYS A 226 28.54 6.44 43.14
C LYS A 226 28.04 7.26 41.94
N VAL A 227 27.80 8.53 42.23
CA VAL A 227 27.63 9.66 41.31
C VAL A 227 28.98 10.01 40.65
N ALA A 228 28.98 10.26 39.34
CA ALA A 228 30.05 11.03 38.69
C ALA A 228 29.43 11.98 37.65
N LYS A 229 29.57 13.28 37.94
CA LYS A 229 29.38 14.41 37.03
C LYS A 229 30.50 14.41 35.98
N VAL A 230 30.18 14.72 34.74
CA VAL A 230 31.06 15.31 33.72
C VAL A 230 30.14 16.21 32.88
N GLU A 231 30.04 17.49 33.23
CA GLU A 231 30.81 18.62 32.66
C GLU A 231 30.37 18.97 31.23
N ASP A 232 29.53 20.02 31.18
CA ASP A 232 29.25 20.88 30.03
C ASP A 232 30.56 21.49 29.52
N GLU A 233 30.88 21.27 28.24
CA GLU A 233 31.69 22.21 27.46
C GLU A 233 31.00 22.53 26.13
N VAL A 234 30.98 23.83 25.89
CA VAL A 234 30.30 24.61 24.87
C VAL A 234 31.13 24.61 23.58
N ASP A 235 30.51 24.57 22.40
CA ASP A 235 31.02 25.33 21.25
C ASP A 235 30.02 25.38 20.08
N GLU A 236 29.22 26.44 20.01
CA GLU A 236 28.80 27.03 18.72
C GLU A 236 28.61 28.56 18.88
N PRO A 237 29.50 29.39 18.28
CA PRO A 237 29.15 30.75 17.92
C PRO A 237 28.68 30.81 16.47
N TRP A 238 27.42 31.21 16.36
CA TRP A 238 26.69 31.55 15.16
C TRP A 238 27.40 32.67 14.38
N VAL A 239 27.85 32.36 13.15
CA VAL A 239 28.29 33.40 12.21
C VAL A 239 27.05 34.02 11.57
N LYS A 240 26.72 35.24 11.98
CA LYS A 240 25.84 36.14 11.21
C LYS A 240 26.63 36.64 10.01
N MET A 241 26.26 36.19 8.81
CA MET A 241 26.71 36.82 7.57
C MET A 241 25.77 38.00 7.29
N GLU A 242 26.25 39.21 7.54
CA GLU A 242 25.66 40.43 7.00
C GLU A 242 25.95 40.45 5.49
N ILE A 243 24.89 40.49 4.68
CA ILE A 243 24.99 40.83 3.26
C ILE A 243 24.89 42.35 3.21
N GLU A 244 26.03 43.01 3.00
CA GLU A 244 26.05 44.40 2.52
C GLU A 244 25.71 44.37 1.02
N ASP A 245 24.52 44.91 0.70
CA ASP A 245 24.23 45.48 -0.61
C ASP A 245 25.09 46.73 -0.79
N ASP A 246 25.97 46.73 -1.79
CA ASP A 246 26.58 47.96 -2.28
C ASP A 246 26.55 47.97 -3.82
N THR A 247 25.68 48.85 -4.34
CA THR A 247 25.72 49.61 -5.61
C THR A 247 26.01 48.93 -6.95
#